data_AF-A0A961CXR0-F1
#
_entry.id   AF-A0A961CXR0-F1
#
_cell.length_a   1.000
_cell.length_b   1.000
_cell.length_c   1.000
_cell.angle_alpha   90.00
_cell.angle_beta   90.00
_cell.angle_gamma   90.00
#
_symmetry.space_group_name_H-M   'P 1'
#
loop_
_entity.id
_entity.type
_entity.pdbx_description
1 polymer ?
#
loop_
_entity_poly.entity_id
_entity_poly.type
_entity_poly.pdbx_seq_one_letter_code
_entity_poly.pdbx_strand_id
1 'polypeptide(L)'
;MTTLKASAARVDAMLAYCVGLADDRGSTGGGHGPVDYYLDPDEPPGRGRGQGREAFGLDGPVTGEDLRALLDGHHPRSGERLGRRLGDASARGFDATFSAPKSVSVLWALTPDPWVRAEVLAANDAAVDGALDWFEHHGAVTRRGCDGIHQVDTAGITGAVFRQHTSRTADPQLHNHVVISAKVQDGTGT
;
A
#
# COMPACT_ATOMS: atom_id res chain seq x y z
N MET A 1 -0.77 -24.65 37.09
CA MET A 1 0.66 -24.80 37.47
C MET A 1 1.46 -24.13 36.35
N THR A 2 2.08 -22.97 36.46
CA THR A 2 2.37 -22.03 37.55
C THR A 2 2.60 -20.66 36.92
N THR A 3 2.11 -19.60 37.56
CA THR A 3 2.23 -18.19 37.20
C THR A 3 3.68 -17.69 37.33
N LEU A 4 4.12 -16.75 36.49
CA LEU A 4 5.02 -15.70 36.96
C LEU A 4 4.71 -14.35 36.30
N LYS A 5 4.50 -13.36 37.17
CA LYS A 5 4.20 -11.96 36.92
C LYS A 5 5.44 -11.23 36.39
N ALA A 6 5.23 -10.34 35.44
CA ALA A 6 6.10 -9.18 35.18
C ALA A 6 5.24 -7.90 35.26
N SER A 7 5.68 -6.95 36.09
CA SER A 7 5.02 -5.69 36.49
C SER A 7 4.76 -4.74 35.30
N ALA A 8 3.54 -4.29 34.99
CA ALA A 8 2.56 -3.43 35.68
C ALA A 8 2.66 -1.89 35.48
N ALA A 9 3.42 -1.37 34.51
CA ALA A 9 3.35 0.09 34.25
C ALA A 9 3.36 0.58 32.80
N ARG A 10 3.50 -0.25 31.76
CA ARG A 10 3.34 0.20 30.34
C ARG A 10 3.03 -0.91 29.33
N VAL A 11 2.82 -2.14 29.80
CA VAL A 11 2.40 -3.30 28.96
C VAL A 11 0.89 -3.25 28.70
N ASP A 12 0.10 -2.68 29.61
CA ASP A 12 -1.37 -2.63 29.46
C ASP A 12 -1.82 -1.74 28.30
N ALA A 13 -1.10 -0.66 27.97
CA ALA A 13 -1.43 0.19 26.82
C ALA A 13 -1.10 -0.48 25.47
N MET A 14 -0.12 -1.39 25.47
CA MET A 14 0.35 -2.11 24.30
C MET A 14 -0.45 -3.39 24.06
N LEU A 15 -0.77 -4.12 25.13
CA LEU A 15 -1.82 -5.12 25.09
C LEU A 15 -3.14 -4.45 24.70
N ALA A 16 -3.55 -3.31 25.26
CA ALA A 16 -4.77 -2.63 24.81
C ALA A 16 -4.71 -2.14 23.35
N TYR A 17 -3.55 -1.80 22.79
CA TYR A 17 -3.41 -1.47 21.37
C TYR A 17 -3.51 -2.72 20.48
N CYS A 18 -2.75 -3.78 20.78
CA CYS A 18 -2.76 -5.03 20.01
C CYS A 18 -4.03 -5.88 20.26
N VAL A 19 -4.61 -5.81 21.46
CA VAL A 19 -5.88 -6.41 21.87
C VAL A 19 -7.03 -5.54 21.41
N GLY A 20 -6.92 -4.21 21.35
CA GLY A 20 -7.90 -3.34 20.68
C GLY A 20 -8.04 -3.69 19.20
N LEU A 21 -6.91 -3.84 18.49
CA LEU A 21 -6.84 -4.38 17.11
C LEU A 21 -7.29 -5.85 17.00
N ALA A 22 -7.37 -6.60 18.10
CA ALA A 22 -7.80 -8.00 18.10
C ALA A 22 -9.26 -8.20 18.57
N ASP A 23 -9.79 -7.30 19.40
CA ASP A 23 -11.14 -7.30 19.96
C ASP A 23 -12.12 -6.57 19.02
N ASP A 24 -11.66 -5.69 18.12
CA ASP A 24 -12.46 -5.18 16.99
C ASP A 24 -12.68 -6.23 15.86
N ARG A 25 -12.21 -7.47 16.05
CA ARG A 25 -12.56 -8.63 15.20
C ARG A 25 -13.97 -9.17 15.46
N GLY A 26 -14.90 -8.25 15.71
CA GLY A 26 -16.34 -8.46 15.80
C GLY A 26 -17.12 -7.70 14.73
N SER A 27 -16.54 -7.36 13.58
CA SER A 27 -17.30 -6.80 12.46
C SER A 27 -17.64 -7.89 11.43
N THR A 28 -18.92 -8.26 11.41
CA THR A 28 -19.55 -8.99 10.30
C THR A 28 -19.86 -8.02 9.16
N GLY A 29 -19.24 -8.21 8.00
CA GLY A 29 -19.60 -7.57 6.71
C GLY A 29 -18.36 -7.40 5.85
N GLY A 30 -18.27 -7.80 4.58
CA GLY A 30 -19.29 -8.02 3.57
C GLY A 30 -18.68 -7.54 2.25
N GLY A 31 -18.02 -8.45 1.52
CA GLY A 31 -17.28 -8.17 0.29
C GLY A 31 -15.91 -8.84 0.30
N HIS A 32 -15.72 -9.89 -0.51
CA HIS A 32 -14.42 -10.55 -0.69
C HIS A 32 -13.88 -10.13 -2.06
N GLY A 33 -13.55 -8.85 -2.19
CA GLY A 33 -12.88 -8.29 -3.36
C GLY A 33 -11.38 -8.12 -3.14
N PRO A 34 -10.53 -8.17 -4.17
CA PRO A 34 -9.08 -7.93 -4.05
C PRO A 34 -8.72 -6.56 -3.46
N VAL A 35 -9.62 -5.58 -3.56
CA VAL A 35 -9.43 -4.20 -3.10
C VAL A 35 -9.67 -4.05 -1.59
N ASP A 36 -10.60 -4.82 -1.02
CA ASP A 36 -11.00 -4.68 0.38
C ASP A 36 -9.87 -5.09 1.34
N TYR A 37 -8.94 -5.94 0.86
CA TYR A 37 -7.71 -6.32 1.56
C TYR A 37 -6.81 -5.13 1.94
N TYR A 38 -6.85 -4.03 1.17
CA TYR A 38 -6.00 -2.86 1.39
C TYR A 38 -6.64 -1.79 2.27
N LEU A 39 -7.95 -1.90 2.55
CA LEU A 39 -8.78 -0.82 3.10
C LEU A 39 -9.27 -1.15 4.50
N ASP A 40 -8.33 -1.57 5.35
CA ASP A 40 -8.62 -1.81 6.75
C ASP A 40 -8.89 -0.46 7.46
N PRO A 41 -10.06 -0.28 8.10
CA PRO A 41 -10.40 0.98 8.77
C PRO A 41 -9.51 1.29 9.98
N ASP A 42 -8.83 0.29 10.54
CA ASP A 42 -7.87 0.47 11.64
C ASP A 42 -6.48 0.87 11.14
N GLU A 43 -6.28 0.86 9.82
CA GLU A 43 -5.04 1.22 9.17
C GLU A 43 -5.10 2.64 8.57
N PRO A 44 -3.95 3.32 8.40
CA PRO A 44 -3.92 4.61 7.75
C PRO A 44 -4.50 4.54 6.34
N PRO A 45 -5.20 5.59 5.87
CA PRO A 45 -5.72 5.60 4.51
C PRO A 45 -4.59 5.50 3.48
N GLY A 46 -4.89 4.90 2.34
CA GLY A 46 -3.94 4.78 1.23
C GLY A 46 -3.45 6.15 0.75
N ARG A 47 -2.17 6.23 0.36
CA ARG A 47 -1.56 7.44 -0.21
C ARG A 47 -1.18 7.23 -1.67
N GLY A 48 -1.57 8.14 -2.56
CA GLY A 48 -1.18 8.07 -3.97
C GLY A 48 0.33 8.20 -4.17
N ARG A 49 0.87 7.49 -5.17
CA ARG A 49 2.31 7.43 -5.44
C ARG A 49 2.63 7.37 -6.94
N GLY A 50 3.83 7.85 -7.27
CA GLY A 50 4.34 8.02 -8.63
C GLY A 50 4.03 9.40 -9.22
N GLN A 51 4.76 9.79 -10.26
CA GLN A 51 4.56 11.03 -11.00
C GLN A 51 3.23 11.04 -11.77
N GLY A 52 2.73 9.86 -12.17
CA GLY A 52 1.43 9.73 -12.82
C GLY A 52 0.23 10.01 -11.91
N ARG A 53 0.41 10.03 -10.58
CA ARG A 53 -0.70 10.13 -9.61
C ARG A 53 -1.57 11.38 -9.80
N GLU A 54 -0.94 12.51 -10.16
CA GLU A 54 -1.61 13.81 -10.35
C GLU A 54 -2.58 13.73 -11.53
N ALA A 55 -2.16 13.08 -12.63
CA ALA A 55 -3.00 12.88 -13.80
C ALA A 55 -4.26 12.06 -13.50
N PHE A 56 -4.23 11.21 -12.46
CA PHE A 56 -5.36 10.40 -12.01
C PHE A 56 -6.11 10.98 -10.81
N GLY A 57 -5.69 12.16 -10.30
CA GLY A 57 -6.31 12.84 -9.17
C GLY A 57 -6.13 12.13 -7.83
N LEU A 58 -4.98 11.47 -7.64
CA LEU A 58 -4.64 10.68 -6.44
C LEU A 58 -3.77 11.45 -5.43
N ASP A 59 -3.91 12.78 -5.37
CA ASP A 59 -3.13 13.63 -4.46
C ASP A 59 -3.63 13.60 -3.01
N GLY A 60 -4.85 13.07 -2.81
CA GLY A 60 -5.45 12.85 -1.50
C GLY A 60 -5.45 11.38 -1.06
N PRO A 61 -6.16 11.06 0.03
CA PRO A 61 -6.43 9.68 0.44
C PRO A 61 -7.01 8.86 -0.71
N VAL A 62 -6.40 7.72 -1.01
CA VAL A 62 -6.86 6.79 -2.05
C VAL A 62 -7.96 5.92 -1.48
N THR A 63 -9.14 6.00 -2.09
CA THR A 63 -10.29 5.18 -1.70
C THR A 63 -10.27 3.81 -2.39
N GLY A 64 -11.12 2.90 -1.92
CA GLY A 64 -11.33 1.63 -2.64
C GLY A 64 -11.98 1.79 -4.00
N GLU A 65 -12.79 2.82 -4.19
CA GLU A 65 -13.35 3.15 -5.50
C GLU A 65 -12.24 3.57 -6.46
N ASP A 66 -11.32 4.42 -6.00
CA ASP A 66 -10.17 4.86 -6.79
C ASP A 66 -9.30 3.68 -7.22
N LEU A 67 -8.97 2.80 -6.27
CA LEU A 67 -8.14 1.64 -6.54
C LEU A 67 -8.82 0.67 -7.52
N ARG A 68 -10.12 0.42 -7.32
CA ARG A 68 -10.89 -0.46 -8.21
C ARG A 68 -10.95 0.10 -9.63
N ALA A 69 -11.23 1.40 -9.77
CA ALA A 69 -11.24 2.06 -11.07
C ALA A 69 -9.90 1.87 -11.81
N LEU A 70 -8.76 2.11 -11.13
CA LEU A 70 -7.43 1.92 -11.73
C LEU A 70 -7.17 0.47 -12.16
N LEU A 71 -7.49 -0.50 -11.29
CA LEU A 71 -7.28 -1.92 -11.58
C LEU A 71 -8.20 -2.44 -12.69
N ASP A 72 -9.39 -1.85 -12.84
CA ASP A 72 -10.29 -2.12 -13.96
C ASP A 72 -9.88 -1.39 -15.25
N GLY A 73 -8.84 -0.54 -15.18
CA GLY A 73 -8.31 0.21 -16.31
C GLY A 73 -9.15 1.44 -16.66
N HIS A 74 -9.73 2.10 -15.66
CA HIS A 74 -10.49 3.34 -15.78
C HIS A 74 -9.87 4.46 -14.94
N HIS A 75 -10.07 5.70 -15.37
CA HIS A 75 -9.65 6.87 -14.63
C HIS A 75 -10.52 7.06 -13.38
N PRO A 76 -9.95 7.20 -12.17
CA PRO A 76 -10.70 7.35 -10.89
C PRO A 76 -11.60 8.58 -10.74
N ARG A 77 -11.59 9.50 -11.71
CA ARG A 77 -12.27 10.79 -11.62
C ARG A 77 -13.23 10.95 -12.79
N SER A 78 -12.74 10.79 -14.02
CA SER A 78 -13.58 10.88 -15.22
C SER A 78 -14.32 9.59 -15.56
N GLY A 79 -13.88 8.44 -15.04
CA GLY A 79 -14.40 7.11 -15.43
C GLY A 79 -13.98 6.67 -16.83
N GLU A 80 -13.16 7.46 -17.54
CA GLU A 80 -12.72 7.12 -18.90
C GLU A 80 -11.83 5.89 -18.90
N ARG A 81 -11.95 5.06 -19.96
CA ARG A 81 -11.11 3.88 -20.12
C ARG A 81 -9.68 4.27 -20.48
N LEU A 82 -8.72 3.72 -19.75
CA LEU A 82 -7.30 3.94 -19.96
C LEU A 82 -6.76 2.99 -21.03
N GLY A 83 -6.47 3.54 -22.21
CA GLY A 83 -5.89 2.81 -23.34
C GLY A 83 -6.70 1.56 -23.74
N ARG A 84 -5.98 0.48 -24.06
CA ARG A 84 -6.59 -0.79 -24.49
C ARG A 84 -7.37 -1.47 -23.36
N ARG A 85 -8.53 -2.04 -23.68
CA ARG A 85 -9.29 -2.87 -22.73
C ARG A 85 -8.42 -4.00 -22.16
N LEU A 86 -8.40 -4.13 -20.84
CA LEU A 86 -7.79 -5.27 -20.14
C LEU A 86 -8.61 -6.53 -20.42
N GLY A 87 -7.97 -7.57 -20.94
CA GLY A 87 -8.56 -8.89 -21.10
C GLY A 87 -8.37 -9.76 -19.86
N ASP A 88 -8.84 -10.99 -19.91
CA ASP A 88 -8.79 -11.91 -18.76
C ASP A 88 -7.35 -12.29 -18.39
N ALA A 89 -6.45 -12.35 -19.38
CA ALA A 89 -5.03 -12.60 -19.19
C ALA A 89 -4.20 -11.33 -18.93
N SER A 90 -4.82 -10.15 -18.93
CA SER A 90 -4.10 -8.89 -18.67
C SER A 90 -3.86 -8.70 -17.17
N ALA A 91 -2.62 -8.38 -16.80
CA ALA A 91 -2.34 -7.89 -15.45
C ALA A 91 -3.15 -6.61 -15.19
N ARG A 92 -3.84 -6.57 -14.06
CA ARG A 92 -4.64 -5.41 -13.61
C ARG A 92 -3.76 -4.37 -12.92
N GLY A 93 -2.79 -4.88 -12.17
CA GLY A 93 -1.77 -4.12 -11.47
C GLY A 93 -0.79 -5.09 -10.83
N PHE A 94 0.18 -4.53 -10.13
CA PHE A 94 1.18 -5.26 -9.35
C PHE A 94 1.08 -4.80 -7.91
N ASP A 95 1.22 -5.74 -6.97
CA ASP A 95 1.39 -5.43 -5.56
C ASP A 95 2.85 -5.70 -5.17
N ALA A 96 3.57 -4.63 -4.85
CA ALA A 96 4.91 -4.70 -4.28
C ALA A 96 4.82 -4.52 -2.77
N THR A 97 5.00 -5.61 -2.02
CA THR A 97 4.96 -5.59 -0.56
C THR A 97 6.35 -5.31 0.04
N PHE A 98 6.50 -4.19 0.72
CA PHE A 98 7.72 -3.82 1.45
C PHE A 98 7.54 -4.17 2.92
N SER A 99 8.23 -5.21 3.38
CA SER A 99 8.18 -5.64 4.78
C SER A 99 9.41 -5.16 5.54
N ALA A 100 9.20 -4.40 6.61
CA ALA A 100 10.29 -4.04 7.51
C ALA A 100 10.83 -5.30 8.21
N PRO A 101 12.13 -5.34 8.56
CA PRO A 101 12.66 -6.43 9.39
C PRO A 101 11.85 -6.59 10.68
N LYS A 102 11.69 -7.84 11.15
CA LYS A 102 10.86 -8.13 12.32
C LYS A 102 11.29 -7.33 13.56
N SER A 103 12.59 -7.13 13.77
CA SER A 103 13.13 -6.31 14.87
C SER A 103 12.67 -4.85 14.82
N VAL A 104 12.55 -4.26 13.62
CA VAL A 104 12.04 -2.89 13.43
C VAL A 104 10.54 -2.84 13.77
N SER A 105 9.78 -3.83 13.32
CA SER A 105 8.35 -3.95 13.64
C SER A 105 8.11 -4.12 15.15
N VAL A 106 8.94 -4.91 15.81
CA VAL A 106 8.92 -5.09 17.28
C VAL A 106 9.32 -3.81 18.00
N LEU A 107 10.36 -3.09 17.54
CA LEU A 107 10.74 -1.81 18.12
C LEU A 107 9.59 -0.79 18.04
N TRP A 108 8.97 -0.66 16.88
CA TRP A 108 7.82 0.23 16.68
C TRP A 108 6.64 -0.12 17.60
N ALA A 109 6.28 -1.41 17.66
CA ALA A 109 5.13 -1.86 18.44
C ALA A 109 5.37 -1.76 19.95
N LEU A 110 6.58 -2.10 20.41
CA LEU A 110 6.88 -2.25 21.83
C LEU A 110 7.51 -1.03 22.50
N THR A 111 7.95 -0.03 21.73
CA THR A 111 8.52 1.18 22.31
C THR A 111 7.46 1.95 23.12
N PRO A 112 7.78 2.36 24.37
CA PRO A 112 6.94 3.27 25.15
C PRO A 112 7.12 4.73 24.73
N ASP A 113 8.14 5.03 23.93
CA ASP A 113 8.48 6.38 23.49
C ASP A 113 7.74 6.72 22.19
N PRO A 114 6.79 7.67 22.20
CA PRO A 114 6.05 8.09 21.01
C PRO A 114 6.95 8.68 19.93
N TRP A 115 8.08 9.31 20.31
CA TRP A 115 9.02 9.85 19.35
C TRP A 115 9.71 8.72 18.57
N VAL A 116 10.20 7.68 19.26
CA VAL A 116 10.78 6.50 18.60
C VAL A 116 9.76 5.84 17.66
N ARG A 117 8.49 5.72 18.09
CA ARG A 117 7.44 5.16 17.24
C ARG A 117 7.25 5.96 15.95
N ALA A 118 7.19 7.30 16.06
CA ALA A 118 7.05 8.19 14.93
C ALA A 118 8.26 8.10 13.98
N GLU A 119 9.48 8.07 14.50
CA GLU A 119 10.70 7.97 13.70
C GLU A 119 10.80 6.63 12.96
N VAL A 120 10.39 5.51 13.58
CA VAL A 120 10.38 4.22 12.88
C VAL A 120 9.38 4.23 11.71
N LEU A 121 8.20 4.82 11.90
CA LEU A 121 7.22 4.98 10.82
C LEU A 121 7.76 5.88 9.70
N ALA A 122 8.34 7.04 10.04
CA ALA A 122 8.92 7.97 9.08
C ALA A 122 10.08 7.33 8.28
N ALA A 123 10.93 6.56 8.95
CA ALA A 123 12.03 5.84 8.30
C ALA A 123 11.52 4.75 7.36
N ASN A 124 10.49 4.00 7.76
CA ASN A 124 9.83 3.02 6.91
C ASN A 124 9.21 3.67 5.66
N ASP A 125 8.56 4.82 5.82
CA ASP A 125 7.99 5.59 4.71
C ASP A 125 9.06 6.10 3.76
N ALA A 126 10.12 6.69 4.30
CA ALA A 126 11.25 7.18 3.51
C ALA A 126 11.94 6.05 2.74
N ALA A 127 12.05 4.85 3.33
CA ALA A 127 12.63 3.70 2.66
C ALA A 127 11.76 3.20 1.50
N VAL A 128 10.44 3.12 1.70
CA VAL A 128 9.50 2.77 0.62
C VAL A 128 9.52 3.83 -0.48
N ASP A 129 9.49 5.11 -0.11
CA ASP A 129 9.51 6.20 -1.08
C ASP A 129 10.81 6.21 -1.90
N GLY A 130 11.96 6.04 -1.26
CA GLY A 130 13.23 5.97 -1.97
C GLY A 130 13.32 4.77 -2.93
N ALA A 131 12.78 3.60 -2.53
CA ALA A 131 12.73 2.44 -3.41
C ALA A 131 11.80 2.66 -4.61
N LEU A 132 10.66 3.33 -4.40
CA LEU A 132 9.72 3.66 -5.47
C LEU A 132 10.24 4.73 -6.41
N ASP A 133 10.94 5.75 -5.91
CA ASP A 133 11.61 6.75 -6.76
C ASP A 133 12.69 6.10 -7.62
N TRP A 134 13.47 5.18 -7.05
CA TRP A 134 14.45 4.42 -7.82
C TRP A 134 13.77 3.54 -8.87
N PHE A 135 12.71 2.81 -8.51
CA PHE A 135 11.96 1.97 -9.43
C PHE A 135 11.32 2.78 -10.56
N GLU A 136 10.72 3.93 -10.25
CA GLU A 136 10.11 4.82 -11.23
C GLU A 136 11.14 5.35 -12.23
N HIS A 137 12.34 5.71 -11.76
CA HIS A 137 13.40 6.22 -12.64
C HIS A 137 14.05 5.15 -13.54
N HIS A 138 14.11 3.89 -13.09
CA HIS A 138 14.88 2.85 -13.80
C HIS A 138 14.04 1.73 -14.40
N GLY A 139 12.80 1.54 -13.93
CA GLY A 139 11.96 0.38 -14.22
C GLY A 139 10.60 0.71 -14.81
N ALA A 140 10.19 1.99 -14.84
CA ALA A 140 8.91 2.40 -15.41
C ALA A 140 8.99 2.53 -16.94
N VAL A 141 8.77 1.41 -17.61
CA VAL A 141 8.80 1.29 -19.08
C VAL A 141 7.49 0.71 -19.60
N THR A 142 7.12 1.09 -20.82
CA THR A 142 5.96 0.53 -21.53
C THR A 142 6.33 0.15 -22.96
N ARG A 143 5.40 -0.51 -23.66
CA ARG A 143 5.61 -0.99 -25.03
C ARG A 143 4.66 -0.32 -26.01
N ARG A 144 5.18 0.09 -27.17
CA ARG A 144 4.45 0.71 -28.29
C ARG A 144 4.61 -0.07 -29.59
N GLY A 145 3.69 0.18 -30.53
CA GLY A 145 3.68 -0.39 -31.89
C GLY A 145 2.99 -1.75 -32.00
N CYS A 146 2.87 -2.28 -33.23
CA CYS A 146 2.42 -3.65 -33.46
C CYS A 146 3.34 -4.63 -32.73
N ASP A 147 2.75 -5.56 -31.99
CA ASP A 147 3.44 -6.55 -31.15
C ASP A 147 4.34 -5.98 -30.04
N GLY A 148 4.24 -4.67 -29.74
CA GLY A 148 4.93 -4.05 -28.60
C GLY A 148 6.45 -4.02 -28.71
N ILE A 149 6.98 -4.00 -29.94
CA ILE A 149 8.42 -4.09 -30.20
C ILE A 149 9.22 -2.87 -29.72
N HIS A 150 8.58 -1.73 -29.49
CA HIS A 150 9.24 -0.52 -28.99
C HIS A 150 9.05 -0.38 -27.49
N GLN A 151 10.09 -0.64 -26.70
CA GLN A 151 10.10 -0.26 -25.30
C GLN A 151 10.41 1.24 -25.17
N VAL A 152 9.57 1.97 -24.46
CA VAL A 152 9.69 3.42 -24.24
C VAL A 152 9.51 3.73 -22.76
N ASP A 153 10.07 4.84 -22.31
CA ASP A 153 9.89 5.33 -20.95
C ASP A 153 8.44 5.77 -20.72
N THR A 154 7.96 5.60 -19.49
CA THR A 154 6.66 6.16 -19.07
C THR A 154 6.83 7.58 -18.52
N ALA A 155 5.73 8.30 -18.36
CA ALA A 155 5.66 9.54 -17.60
C ALA A 155 5.65 9.28 -16.07
N GLY A 156 6.17 8.13 -15.63
CA GLY A 156 6.13 7.65 -14.26
C GLY A 156 5.12 6.53 -14.02
N ILE A 157 5.04 6.10 -12.77
CA ILE A 157 4.09 5.09 -12.30
C ILE A 157 2.84 5.76 -11.73
N THR A 158 1.76 5.01 -11.64
CA THR A 158 0.56 5.39 -10.88
C THR A 158 0.22 4.27 -9.93
N GLY A 159 0.18 4.56 -8.63
CA GLY A 159 -0.17 3.58 -7.64
C GLY A 159 -0.59 4.19 -6.32
N ALA A 160 -0.80 3.33 -5.33
CA ALA A 160 -1.13 3.72 -3.97
C ALA A 160 -0.39 2.85 -2.96
N VAL A 161 0.04 3.48 -1.86
CA VAL A 161 0.73 2.84 -0.74
C VAL A 161 -0.28 2.66 0.40
N PHE A 162 -0.44 1.44 0.87
CA PHE A 162 -1.27 1.07 2.01
C PHE A 162 -0.39 0.45 3.09
N ARG A 163 -0.24 1.14 4.22
CA ARG A 163 0.54 0.62 5.35
C ARG A 163 -0.33 -0.33 6.16
N GLN A 164 0.27 -1.42 6.63
CA GLN A 164 -0.31 -2.35 7.58
C GLN A 164 0.69 -2.64 8.71
N HIS A 165 0.17 -2.92 9.90
CA HIS A 165 0.99 -3.07 11.12
C HIS A 165 0.99 -4.48 11.72
N THR A 166 0.12 -5.37 11.25
CA THR A 166 -0.02 -6.74 11.79
C THR A 166 0.16 -7.79 10.73
N SER A 167 0.70 -8.95 11.12
CA SER A 167 0.75 -10.11 10.24
C SER A 167 -0.59 -10.88 10.24
N ARG A 168 -0.69 -11.91 9.38
CA ARG A 168 -1.79 -12.89 9.42
C ARG A 168 -1.91 -13.63 10.75
N THR A 169 -0.81 -13.74 11.50
CA THR A 169 -0.76 -14.35 12.84
C THR A 169 -0.88 -13.31 13.96
N ALA A 170 -1.27 -12.08 13.63
CA ALA A 170 -1.48 -10.95 14.55
C ALA A 170 -0.24 -10.52 15.36
N ASP A 171 0.97 -10.83 14.87
CA ASP A 171 2.21 -10.31 15.46
C ASP A 171 2.67 -9.02 14.73
N PRO A 172 3.41 -8.13 15.41
CA PRO A 172 3.85 -6.86 14.82
C PRO A 172 4.60 -7.06 13.51
N GLN A 173 4.08 -6.48 12.44
CA GLN A 173 4.69 -6.51 11.12
C GLN A 173 4.39 -5.20 10.41
N LEU A 174 5.33 -4.25 10.47
CA LEU A 174 5.29 -3.08 9.61
C LEU A 174 5.54 -3.51 8.17
N HIS A 175 4.55 -3.30 7.33
CA HIS A 175 4.68 -3.51 5.91
C HIS A 175 3.81 -2.55 5.12
N ASN A 176 4.17 -2.34 3.86
CA ASN A 176 3.40 -1.51 2.94
C ASN A 176 3.09 -2.29 1.68
N HIS A 177 1.82 -2.34 1.32
CA HIS A 177 1.36 -2.78 0.02
C HIS A 177 1.40 -1.60 -0.94
N VAL A 178 2.21 -1.71 -1.99
CA VAL A 178 2.26 -0.70 -3.05
C VAL A 178 1.58 -1.26 -4.27
N VAL A 179 0.33 -0.86 -4.47
CA VAL A 179 -0.49 -1.30 -5.61
C VAL A 179 -0.24 -0.37 -6.78
N ILE A 180 0.46 -0.87 -7.79
CA ILE A 180 0.86 -0.14 -9.00
C ILE A 180 -0.05 -0.55 -10.15
N SER A 181 -0.65 0.41 -10.84
CA SER A 181 -1.47 0.14 -12.00
C SER A 181 -0.63 -0.44 -13.14
N ALA A 182 -1.19 -1.42 -13.87
CA ALA A 182 -0.62 -1.85 -15.15
C ALA A 182 -0.87 -0.83 -16.27
N LYS A 183 -1.65 0.23 -15.99
CA LYS A 183 -1.84 1.38 -16.87
C LYS A 183 -0.81 2.44 -16.55
N VAL A 184 -0.15 2.90 -17.59
CA VAL A 184 0.87 3.94 -17.55
C VAL A 184 0.62 4.86 -18.73
N GLN A 185 0.97 6.12 -18.54
CA GLN A 185 1.00 7.12 -19.59
C GLN A 185 2.43 7.24 -20.08
N ASP A 186 2.66 7.30 -21.39
CA ASP A 186 4.00 7.61 -21.91
C ASP A 186 4.22 9.13 -22.07
N GLY A 187 5.43 9.52 -22.48
CA GLY A 187 5.81 10.92 -22.66
C GLY A 187 5.01 11.70 -23.70
N THR A 188 4.13 11.05 -24.50
CA THR A 188 3.22 11.73 -25.43
C THR A 188 1.79 11.88 -24.90
N GLY A 189 1.50 11.28 -23.74
CA GLY A 189 0.24 11.45 -23.03
C GLY A 189 -0.85 10.42 -23.33
N THR A 190 -0.49 9.25 -23.87
CA THR A 190 -1.44 8.15 -24.17
C THR A 190 -1.27 6.95 -23.27
#